data_AF-A0A3A6HZL3-F1
#
_entry.id   AF-A0A3A6HZL3-F1
#
_cell.length_a   1.000
_cell.length_b   1.000
_cell.length_c   1.000
_cell.angle_alpha   90.00
_cell.angle_beta   90.00
_cell.angle_gamma   90.00
#
_symmetry.space_group_name_H-M   'P 1'
#
loop_
_entity.id
_entity.type
_entity.pdbx_description
1 polymer ?
#
loop_
_entity_poly.entity_id
_entity_poly.type
_entity_poly.pdbx_seq_one_letter_code
_entity_poly.pdbx_strand_id
1 'polypeptide(L)'
;MENSITIKMKTLSNLFIGGAPVPFKIGGIDQQTATDQEGFPCIPASSLKGALRAVIREDDSAMADEINRLFMEYLINEKEKNWPEIQTIINDKEALKRIEERYLEAANEVSPEYLFGIKGFNNTPKLLFGDLLLCSEFRDKKTCFSIDMKNTIDTRGNAPESRPRTYQTARSGIVFEGEIRLYKMEKLGDQAGELCKEYLIYNLKKFNEGIYRLGNSKSRGYGRVEIL
;
A
#
# COMPACT_ATOMS: atom_id res chain seq x y z
N MET A 1 -2.90 -22.93 9.22
CA MET A 1 -1.86 -21.90 9.27
C MET A 1 -2.55 -20.55 9.36
N GLU A 2 -1.99 -19.63 10.13
CA GLU A 2 -2.57 -18.29 10.31
C GLU A 2 -2.33 -17.46 9.04
N ASN A 3 -3.39 -17.24 8.27
CA ASN A 3 -3.38 -16.54 6.98
C ASN A 3 -3.37 -15.01 7.14
N SER A 4 -2.69 -14.51 8.18
CA SER A 4 -2.60 -13.08 8.47
C SER A 4 -1.20 -12.70 8.98
N ILE A 5 -0.88 -11.43 8.76
CA ILE A 5 0.29 -10.74 9.30
C ILE A 5 -0.26 -9.56 10.11
N THR A 6 -0.08 -9.60 11.42
CA THR A 6 -0.34 -8.43 12.27
C THR A 6 0.80 -7.43 12.09
N ILE A 7 0.45 -6.16 11.92
CA ILE A 7 1.40 -5.07 11.74
C ILE A 7 1.25 -4.12 12.89
N LYS A 8 2.36 -3.87 13.59
CA LYS A 8 2.50 -2.72 14.49
C LYS A 8 3.50 -1.75 13.90
N MET A 9 3.11 -0.49 13.81
CA MET A 9 3.89 0.54 13.14
C MET A 9 3.98 1.80 13.99
N LYS A 10 5.20 2.18 14.34
CA LYS A 10 5.50 3.39 15.08
C LYS A 10 5.87 4.54 14.14
N THR A 11 5.36 5.74 14.39
CA THR A 11 5.83 6.95 13.71
C THR A 11 7.17 7.40 14.30
N LEU A 12 8.18 7.58 13.45
CA LEU A 12 9.48 8.16 13.84
C LEU A 12 9.57 9.65 13.48
N SER A 13 8.67 10.13 12.61
CA SER A 13 8.42 11.55 12.36
C SER A 13 6.92 11.80 12.20
N ASN A 14 6.52 13.08 12.14
CA ASN A 14 5.12 13.43 11.90
C ASN A 14 4.63 12.79 10.59
N LEU A 15 3.46 12.17 10.66
CA LEU A 15 2.86 11.46 9.54
C LEU A 15 1.66 12.26 9.02
N PHE A 16 1.69 12.59 7.74
CA PHE A 16 0.59 13.26 7.07
C PHE A 16 0.13 12.39 5.90
N ILE A 17 -1.06 11.81 6.01
CA ILE A 17 -1.71 11.09 4.92
C ILE A 17 -2.86 11.97 4.45
N GLY A 18 -2.75 12.52 3.24
CA GLY A 18 -3.75 13.43 2.71
C GLY A 18 -5.14 12.80 2.70
N GLY A 19 -6.09 13.41 3.43
CA GLY A 19 -7.49 13.04 3.43
C GLY A 19 -8.34 13.97 2.56
N ALA A 20 -9.61 13.62 2.38
CA ALA A 20 -10.59 14.57 1.82
C ALA A 20 -10.67 15.81 2.74
N PRO A 21 -10.83 17.02 2.18
CA PRO A 21 -10.95 18.22 2.99
C PRO A 21 -12.15 18.06 3.93
N VAL A 22 -11.91 18.28 5.23
CA VAL A 22 -13.00 18.39 6.20
C VAL A 22 -13.94 19.52 5.79
N PRO A 23 -15.25 19.41 6.05
CA PRO A 23 -16.20 20.49 5.79
C PRO A 23 -15.66 21.81 6.34
N PHE A 24 -15.75 22.88 5.54
CA PHE A 24 -15.19 24.19 5.87
C PHE A 24 -15.49 24.59 7.33
N LYS A 25 -14.44 24.61 8.16
CA LYS A 25 -14.46 25.22 9.48
C LYS A 25 -13.86 26.61 9.36
N ILE A 26 -14.62 27.64 9.73
CA ILE A 26 -14.12 29.02 9.78
C ILE A 26 -12.93 29.08 10.75
N GLY A 27 -11.77 29.51 10.28
CA GLY A 27 -10.52 29.56 11.07
C GLY A 27 -9.89 28.19 11.35
N GLY A 28 -10.24 27.15 10.58
CA GLY A 28 -9.71 25.80 10.72
C GLY A 28 -8.32 25.58 10.11
N ILE A 29 -7.84 24.35 10.22
CA ILE A 29 -6.56 23.90 9.64
C ILE A 29 -6.75 23.63 8.15
N ASP A 30 -5.78 24.05 7.31
CA ASP A 30 -5.90 23.94 5.85
C ASP A 30 -5.87 22.48 5.36
N GLN A 31 -5.08 21.64 6.03
CA GLN A 31 -4.83 20.25 5.64
C GLN A 31 -4.83 19.35 6.88
N GLN A 32 -5.60 18.28 6.85
CA GLN A 32 -5.71 17.33 7.96
C GLN A 32 -5.36 15.92 7.49
N THR A 33 -4.61 15.19 8.31
CA THR A 33 -4.32 13.77 8.06
C THR A 33 -5.60 12.92 8.15
N ALA A 34 -5.61 11.77 7.48
CA ALA A 34 -6.69 10.80 7.60
C ALA A 34 -6.97 10.42 9.07
N THR A 35 -8.26 10.34 9.41
CA THR A 35 -8.74 9.90 10.73
C THR A 35 -9.73 8.76 10.62
N ASP A 36 -9.84 7.97 11.68
CA ASP A 36 -10.91 6.98 11.85
C ASP A 36 -12.25 7.64 12.17
N GLN A 37 -13.29 6.81 12.38
CA GLN A 37 -14.66 7.25 12.68
C GLN A 37 -14.76 8.02 14.01
N GLU A 38 -13.83 7.81 14.93
CA GLU A 38 -13.78 8.49 16.23
C GLU A 38 -12.95 9.78 16.18
N GLY A 39 -12.31 10.06 15.04
CA GLY A 39 -11.51 11.25 14.79
C GLY A 39 -10.07 11.14 15.31
N PHE A 40 -9.56 9.92 15.53
CA PHE A 40 -8.14 9.68 15.80
C PHE A 40 -7.39 9.49 14.47
N PRO A 41 -6.11 9.85 14.37
CA PRO A 41 -5.35 9.58 13.15
C PRO A 41 -5.40 8.08 12.81
N CYS A 42 -5.39 7.76 11.53
CA CYS A 42 -5.29 6.39 11.05
C CYS A 42 -4.37 6.31 9.83
N ILE A 43 -3.92 5.09 9.50
CA ILE A 43 -3.24 4.81 8.24
C ILE A 43 -4.20 4.01 7.37
N PRO A 44 -4.82 4.61 6.34
CA PRO A 44 -5.68 3.88 5.43
C PRO A 44 -4.94 2.72 4.77
N ALA A 45 -5.62 1.59 4.60
CA ALA A 45 -5.11 0.38 3.97
C ALA A 45 -4.48 0.66 2.60
N SER A 46 -5.09 1.56 1.82
CA SER A 46 -4.59 1.99 0.51
C SER A 46 -3.23 2.68 0.57
N SER A 47 -2.94 3.41 1.66
CA SER A 47 -1.68 4.11 1.86
C SER A 47 -0.53 3.13 2.14
N LEU A 48 -0.77 2.14 3.02
CA LEU A 48 0.19 1.06 3.26
C LEU A 48 0.35 0.17 2.03
N LYS A 49 -0.76 -0.26 1.42
CA LYS A 49 -0.77 -1.08 0.20
C LYS A 49 0.05 -0.44 -0.91
N GLY A 50 -0.19 0.85 -1.19
CA GLY A 50 0.52 1.58 -2.23
C GLY A 50 2.01 1.75 -1.93
N ALA A 51 2.36 2.02 -0.67
CA ALA A 51 3.75 2.16 -0.26
C ALA A 51 4.50 0.83 -0.33
N LEU A 52 3.94 -0.26 0.21
CA LEU A 52 4.55 -1.58 0.16
C LEU A 52 4.69 -2.09 -1.29
N ARG A 53 3.71 -1.81 -2.16
CA ARG A 53 3.82 -2.10 -3.60
C ARG A 53 5.01 -1.38 -4.24
N ALA A 54 5.25 -0.12 -3.88
CA ALA A 54 6.41 0.62 -4.39
C ALA A 54 7.73 0.03 -3.90
N VAL A 55 7.81 -0.41 -2.64
CA VAL A 55 8.98 -1.13 -2.11
C VAL A 55 9.23 -2.42 -2.89
N ILE A 56 8.18 -3.22 -3.10
CA ILE A 56 8.26 -4.51 -3.80
C ILE A 56 8.63 -4.33 -5.28
N ARG A 57 8.19 -3.24 -5.94
CA ARG A 57 8.57 -2.95 -7.33
C ARG A 57 10.09 -2.83 -7.52
N GLU A 58 10.76 -2.27 -6.53
CA GLU A 58 12.21 -2.01 -6.56
C GLU A 58 13.03 -3.17 -5.99
N ASP A 59 12.37 -4.26 -5.56
CA ASP A 59 13.04 -5.41 -4.96
C ASP A 59 13.52 -6.40 -6.03
N ASP A 60 14.83 -6.63 -6.05
CA ASP A 60 15.55 -7.54 -6.94
C ASP A 60 16.12 -8.76 -6.19
N SER A 61 15.55 -9.06 -5.01
CA SER A 61 15.98 -10.17 -4.16
C SER A 61 15.65 -11.54 -4.76
N ALA A 62 16.36 -12.60 -4.34
CA ALA A 62 16.05 -13.97 -4.75
C ALA A 62 14.61 -14.39 -4.38
N MET A 63 14.05 -13.85 -3.29
CA MET A 63 12.65 -14.10 -2.94
C MET A 63 11.70 -13.47 -3.97
N ALA A 64 12.03 -12.30 -4.53
CA ALA A 64 11.24 -11.69 -5.60
C ALA A 64 11.18 -12.60 -6.84
N ASP A 65 12.31 -13.22 -7.21
CA ASP A 65 12.38 -14.18 -8.30
C ASP A 65 11.52 -15.43 -8.05
N GLU A 66 11.48 -15.92 -6.81
CA GLU A 66 10.62 -17.05 -6.45
C GLU A 66 9.13 -16.68 -6.53
N ILE A 67 8.75 -15.48 -6.06
CA ILE A 67 7.38 -14.97 -6.23
C ILE A 67 7.01 -14.86 -7.71
N ASN A 68 7.94 -14.39 -8.56
CA ASN A 68 7.73 -14.35 -10.01
C ASN A 68 7.45 -15.74 -10.59
N ARG A 69 8.21 -16.76 -10.20
CA ARG A 69 7.97 -18.14 -10.66
C ARG A 69 6.59 -18.64 -10.26
N LEU A 70 6.16 -18.41 -9.01
CA LEU A 70 4.82 -18.80 -8.54
C LEU A 70 3.71 -18.17 -9.40
N PHE A 71 3.82 -16.89 -9.73
CA PHE A 71 2.81 -16.22 -10.55
C PHE A 71 2.82 -16.66 -12.02
N MET A 72 4.00 -16.92 -12.57
CA MET A 72 4.15 -17.46 -13.92
C MET A 72 3.46 -18.83 -14.02
N GLU A 73 3.76 -19.75 -13.09
CA GLU A 73 3.12 -21.07 -13.02
C GLU A 73 1.61 -20.96 -12.79
N TYR A 74 1.17 -20.07 -11.91
CA TYR A 74 -0.26 -19.82 -11.69
C TYR A 74 -0.97 -19.39 -12.97
N LEU A 75 -0.42 -18.44 -13.74
CA LEU A 75 -1.04 -17.93 -14.96
C LEU A 75 -1.13 -18.98 -16.06
N ILE A 76 -0.07 -19.79 -16.24
CA ILE A 76 -0.06 -20.91 -17.20
C ILE A 76 -1.14 -21.93 -16.82
N ASN A 77 -1.13 -22.38 -15.56
CA ASN A 77 -2.08 -23.38 -15.07
C ASN A 77 -3.53 -22.88 -15.10
N GLU A 78 -3.75 -21.60 -14.81
CA GLU A 78 -5.10 -21.00 -14.85
C GLU A 78 -5.62 -20.88 -16.29
N LYS A 79 -4.77 -20.47 -17.24
CA LYS A 79 -5.11 -20.50 -18.67
C LYS A 79 -5.50 -21.90 -19.09
N GLU A 80 -4.64 -22.89 -18.87
CA GLU A 80 -4.86 -24.27 -19.32
C GLU A 80 -6.16 -24.87 -18.78
N LYS A 81 -6.47 -24.63 -17.50
CA LYS A 81 -7.70 -25.12 -16.86
C LYS A 81 -8.96 -24.48 -17.45
N ASN A 82 -8.93 -23.17 -17.72
CA ASN A 82 -10.10 -22.43 -18.15
C ASN A 82 -10.26 -22.37 -19.68
N TRP A 83 -9.20 -22.68 -20.44
CA TRP A 83 -9.18 -22.57 -21.90
C TRP A 83 -10.31 -23.35 -22.60
N PRO A 84 -10.63 -24.61 -22.24
CA PRO A 84 -11.71 -25.36 -22.91
C PRO A 84 -13.09 -24.71 -22.71
N GLU A 85 -13.37 -24.20 -21.52
CA GLU A 85 -14.62 -23.51 -21.20
C GLU A 85 -14.70 -22.15 -21.91
N ILE A 86 -13.59 -21.40 -21.94
CA ILE A 86 -13.47 -20.12 -22.66
C ILE A 86 -13.78 -20.30 -24.16
N GLN A 87 -13.22 -21.34 -24.79
CA GLN A 87 -13.45 -21.66 -26.20
C GLN A 87 -14.90 -22.08 -26.49
N THR A 88 -15.62 -22.61 -25.49
CA THR A 88 -17.02 -23.01 -25.63
C THR A 88 -17.97 -21.82 -25.48
N ILE A 89 -17.67 -20.89 -24.57
CA ILE A 89 -18.51 -19.72 -24.28
C ILE A 89 -18.32 -18.60 -25.32
N ILE A 90 -17.09 -18.43 -25.83
CA ILE A 90 -16.73 -17.31 -26.71
C ILE A 90 -16.59 -17.79 -28.15
N ASN A 91 -17.57 -17.41 -28.98
CA ASN A 91 -17.56 -17.74 -30.42
C ASN A 91 -16.77 -16.73 -31.28
N ASP A 92 -16.38 -15.58 -30.72
CA ASP A 92 -15.59 -14.56 -31.42
C ASP A 92 -14.09 -14.90 -31.37
N LYS A 93 -13.49 -15.15 -32.55
CA LYS A 93 -12.06 -15.44 -32.69
C LYS A 93 -11.17 -14.31 -32.23
N GLU A 94 -11.57 -13.05 -32.43
CA GLU A 94 -10.78 -11.90 -31.97
C GLU A 94 -10.79 -11.80 -30.44
N ALA A 95 -11.94 -12.04 -29.80
CA ALA A 95 -12.04 -12.10 -28.35
C ALA A 95 -11.15 -13.20 -27.74
N LEU A 96 -11.14 -14.41 -28.33
CA LEU A 96 -10.25 -15.50 -27.90
C LEU A 96 -8.78 -15.11 -28.01
N LYS A 97 -8.39 -14.48 -29.12
CA LYS A 97 -7.01 -14.00 -29.32
C LYS A 97 -6.61 -12.96 -28.27
N ARG A 98 -7.48 -11.99 -27.97
CA ARG A 98 -7.24 -10.97 -26.93
C ARG A 98 -7.07 -11.58 -25.54
N ILE A 99 -7.77 -12.67 -25.22
CA ILE A 99 -7.63 -13.37 -23.94
C ILE A 99 -6.29 -14.10 -23.90
N GLU A 100 -5.94 -14.83 -24.96
CA GLU A 100 -4.66 -15.52 -25.06
C GLU A 100 -3.47 -14.55 -24.96
N GLU A 101 -3.51 -13.44 -25.70
CA GLU A 101 -2.50 -12.38 -25.63
C GLU A 101 -2.36 -11.84 -24.21
N ARG A 102 -3.46 -11.62 -23.50
CA ARG A 102 -3.43 -11.14 -22.11
C ARG A 102 -2.72 -12.10 -21.15
N TYR A 103 -2.95 -13.42 -21.27
CA TYR A 103 -2.24 -14.40 -20.46
C TYR A 103 -0.74 -14.43 -20.80
N LEU A 104 -0.41 -14.36 -22.10
CA LEU A 104 0.98 -14.36 -22.54
C LEU A 104 1.73 -13.11 -22.06
N GLU A 105 1.13 -11.93 -22.19
CA GLU A 105 1.66 -10.67 -21.67
C GLU A 105 1.89 -10.75 -20.17
N ALA A 106 0.89 -11.20 -19.39
CA ALA A 106 1.02 -11.30 -17.94
C ALA A 106 2.09 -12.32 -17.50
N ALA A 107 2.25 -13.44 -18.22
CA ALA A 107 3.29 -14.42 -17.93
C ALA A 107 4.70 -13.90 -18.28
N ASN A 108 4.84 -13.11 -19.35
CA ASN A 108 6.11 -12.52 -19.77
C ASN A 108 6.53 -11.32 -18.90
N GLU A 109 5.57 -10.53 -18.44
CA GLU A 109 5.78 -9.35 -17.58
C GLU A 109 5.47 -9.67 -16.11
N VAL A 110 5.83 -10.89 -15.67
CA VAL A 110 5.57 -11.30 -14.30
C VAL A 110 6.29 -10.39 -13.32
N SER A 111 5.60 -10.05 -12.25
CA SER A 111 6.12 -9.15 -11.22
C SER A 111 5.61 -9.56 -9.85
N PRO A 112 6.39 -9.38 -8.77
CA PRO A 112 5.89 -9.61 -7.41
C PRO A 112 4.75 -8.66 -7.05
N GLU A 113 4.56 -7.57 -7.82
CA GLU A 113 3.39 -6.70 -7.71
C GLU A 113 2.06 -7.45 -7.92
N TYR A 114 2.07 -8.61 -8.56
CA TYR A 114 0.86 -9.40 -8.80
C TYR A 114 0.21 -9.89 -7.51
N LEU A 115 0.93 -9.91 -6.38
CA LEU A 115 0.37 -10.07 -5.03
C LEU A 115 -0.75 -9.05 -4.75
N PHE A 116 -0.64 -7.84 -5.28
CA PHE A 116 -1.60 -6.76 -5.08
C PHE A 116 -2.80 -6.79 -6.04
N GLY A 117 -2.76 -7.68 -7.03
CA GLY A 117 -3.74 -7.86 -8.10
C GLY A 117 -3.14 -7.66 -9.50
N ILE A 118 -3.69 -8.38 -10.47
CA ILE A 118 -3.29 -8.34 -11.88
C ILE A 118 -4.39 -7.65 -12.68
N LYS A 119 -4.03 -6.62 -13.45
CA LYS A 119 -4.99 -5.87 -14.27
C LYS A 119 -5.61 -6.79 -15.33
N GLY A 120 -6.93 -6.78 -15.44
CA GLY A 120 -7.65 -7.56 -16.46
C GLY A 120 -7.90 -9.03 -16.07
N PHE A 121 -7.56 -9.43 -14.84
CA PHE A 121 -7.85 -10.75 -14.29
C PHE A 121 -8.65 -10.62 -13.00
N ASN A 122 -9.78 -11.32 -12.92
CA ASN A 122 -10.63 -11.33 -11.73
C ASN A 122 -10.03 -12.23 -10.64
N ASN A 123 -10.38 -11.96 -9.37
CA ASN A 123 -9.97 -12.77 -8.21
C ASN A 123 -8.44 -12.95 -8.04
N THR A 124 -7.65 -12.03 -8.58
CA THR A 124 -6.18 -12.09 -8.52
C THR A 124 -5.53 -11.51 -7.28
N PRO A 125 -6.05 -10.46 -6.60
CA PRO A 125 -5.40 -9.94 -5.40
C PRO A 125 -5.22 -11.04 -4.35
N LYS A 126 -3.99 -11.21 -3.89
CA LYS A 126 -3.64 -12.21 -2.88
C LYS A 126 -3.52 -11.61 -1.48
N LEU A 127 -3.58 -10.28 -1.39
CA LEU A 127 -3.43 -9.53 -0.14
C LEU A 127 -4.64 -8.64 0.11
N LEU A 128 -5.22 -8.79 1.29
CA LEU A 128 -6.28 -7.93 1.81
C LEU A 128 -5.70 -7.11 2.96
N PHE A 129 -5.76 -5.79 2.84
CA PHE A 129 -5.20 -4.86 3.83
C PHE A 129 -6.34 -4.29 4.69
N GLY A 130 -6.17 -4.35 6.01
CA GLY A 130 -6.95 -3.55 6.95
C GLY A 130 -6.34 -2.16 7.13
N ASP A 131 -7.15 -1.20 7.55
CA ASP A 131 -6.64 0.09 8.03
C ASP A 131 -5.83 -0.14 9.31
N LEU A 132 -4.74 0.62 9.49
CA LEU A 132 -4.02 0.60 10.76
C LEU A 132 -4.60 1.69 11.67
N LEU A 133 -5.16 1.26 12.79
CA LEU A 133 -5.80 2.11 13.78
C LEU A 133 -4.82 2.49 14.88
N LEU A 134 -4.97 3.68 15.43
CA LEU A 134 -4.15 4.13 16.55
C LEU A 134 -4.35 3.21 17.77
N CYS A 135 -3.25 2.69 18.33
CA CYS A 135 -3.30 1.85 19.52
C CYS A 135 -3.87 2.61 20.73
N SER A 136 -4.59 1.89 21.59
CA SER A 136 -5.42 2.46 22.65
C SER A 136 -4.71 3.44 23.58
N GLU A 137 -3.46 3.16 23.92
CA GLU A 137 -2.61 3.95 24.80
C GLU A 137 -2.21 5.32 24.22
N PHE A 138 -2.36 5.51 22.90
CA PHE A 138 -2.09 6.77 22.20
C PHE A 138 -3.37 7.54 21.85
N ARG A 139 -4.57 7.02 22.17
CA ARG A 139 -5.87 7.62 21.81
C ARG A 139 -6.25 8.79 22.71
N ASP A 140 -5.42 9.83 22.70
CA ASP A 140 -5.70 11.14 23.27
C ASP A 140 -5.56 12.25 22.21
N LYS A 141 -6.68 12.90 21.88
CA LYS A 141 -6.75 13.94 20.84
C LYS A 141 -5.85 15.14 21.12
N LYS A 142 -5.47 15.39 22.37
CA LYS A 142 -4.55 16.47 22.75
C LYS A 142 -3.09 16.14 22.42
N THR A 143 -2.75 14.86 22.30
CA THR A 143 -1.37 14.41 22.19
C THR A 143 -1.08 13.64 20.91
N CYS A 144 -2.09 13.07 20.24
CA CYS A 144 -1.90 12.27 19.03
C CYS A 144 -1.72 13.07 17.73
N PHE A 145 -2.00 14.38 17.75
CA PHE A 145 -1.80 15.27 16.59
C PHE A 145 -0.68 16.28 16.83
N SER A 146 -0.03 16.70 15.73
CA SER A 146 0.84 17.87 15.66
C SER A 146 0.29 18.87 14.65
N ILE A 147 0.40 20.16 14.95
CA ILE A 147 0.06 21.24 14.02
C ILE A 147 1.36 21.87 13.55
N ASP A 148 1.62 21.73 12.25
CA ASP A 148 2.84 22.22 11.62
C ASP A 148 2.48 23.28 10.56
N MET A 149 3.34 24.27 10.35
CA MET A 149 3.17 25.29 9.31
C MET A 149 4.20 25.08 8.21
N LYS A 150 3.75 25.05 6.95
CA LYS A 150 4.62 24.96 5.77
C LYS A 150 4.40 26.15 4.88
N ASN A 151 5.47 26.64 4.28
CA ASN A 151 5.44 27.83 3.44
C ASN A 151 5.95 27.53 2.03
N THR A 152 5.37 28.19 1.03
CA THR A 152 5.97 28.32 -0.29
C THR A 152 6.40 29.77 -0.46
N ILE A 153 7.67 29.98 -0.81
CA ILE A 153 8.23 31.31 -1.07
C ILE A 153 8.39 31.46 -2.58
N ASP A 154 7.69 32.41 -3.20
CA ASP A 154 7.90 32.76 -4.61
C ASP A 154 8.86 33.95 -4.71
N THR A 155 9.99 33.76 -5.39
CA THR A 155 11.06 34.76 -5.55
C THR A 155 11.12 35.33 -6.97
N ARG A 156 10.17 34.99 -7.85
CA ARG A 156 10.19 35.42 -9.27
C ARG A 156 9.65 36.84 -9.49
N GLY A 157 8.98 37.42 -8.51
CA GLY A 157 8.46 38.79 -8.56
C GLY A 157 9.45 39.84 -8.05
N ASN A 158 9.01 41.10 -7.99
CA ASN A 158 9.79 42.23 -7.48
C ASN A 158 10.10 42.14 -5.97
N ALA A 159 9.33 41.33 -5.22
CA ALA A 159 9.57 41.04 -3.82
C ALA A 159 9.19 39.58 -3.51
N PRO A 160 9.85 38.93 -2.52
CA PRO A 160 9.49 37.58 -2.11
C PRO A 160 8.06 37.51 -1.54
N GLU A 161 7.22 36.62 -2.07
CA GLU A 161 5.86 36.37 -1.57
C GLU A 161 5.83 35.06 -0.78
N SER A 162 5.18 35.07 0.39
CA SER A 162 5.06 33.93 1.29
C SER A 162 3.62 33.44 1.33
N ARG A 163 3.39 32.14 1.08
CA ARG A 163 2.08 31.46 1.14
C ARG A 163 2.08 30.33 2.18
N PRO A 164 1.95 30.66 3.47
CA PRO A 164 1.96 29.66 4.52
C PRO A 164 0.64 28.87 4.57
N ARG A 165 0.73 27.61 4.98
CA ARG A 165 -0.38 26.67 5.16
C ARG A 165 -0.16 25.86 6.43
N THR A 166 -1.25 25.58 7.12
CA THR A 166 -1.30 24.79 8.35
C THR A 166 -1.65 23.34 8.06
N TYR A 167 -0.94 22.41 8.71
CA TYR A 167 -1.11 20.97 8.56
C TYR A 167 -1.35 20.34 9.92
N GLN A 168 -2.43 19.59 10.07
CA GLN A 168 -2.63 18.67 11.18
C GLN A 168 -2.16 17.29 10.77
N THR A 169 -1.22 16.75 11.53
CA THR A 169 -0.50 15.52 11.23
C THR A 169 -0.61 14.58 12.42
N ALA A 170 -0.47 13.28 12.19
CA ALA A 170 -0.30 12.34 13.28
C ALA A 170 1.10 12.54 13.87
N ARG A 171 1.17 12.66 15.20
CA ARG A 171 2.41 12.98 15.89
C ARG A 171 3.45 11.87 15.76
N SER A 172 4.73 12.24 15.78
CA SER A 172 5.81 11.27 15.98
C SER A 172 5.71 10.56 17.33
N GLY A 173 6.12 9.28 17.38
CA GLY A 173 6.21 8.48 18.59
C GLY A 173 4.95 7.68 18.95
N ILE A 174 3.91 7.72 18.12
CA ILE A 174 2.66 6.97 18.34
C ILE A 174 2.64 5.68 17.50
N VAL A 175 1.85 4.70 17.94
CA VAL A 175 1.81 3.37 17.32
C VAL A 175 0.43 3.10 16.72
N PHE A 176 0.42 2.53 15.52
CA PHE A 176 -0.75 2.04 14.82
C PHE A 176 -0.69 0.52 14.69
N GLU A 177 -1.85 -0.13 14.70
CA GLU A 177 -1.99 -1.57 14.56
C GLU A 177 -3.02 -1.92 13.49
N GLY A 178 -2.73 -2.93 12.68
CA GLY A 178 -3.61 -3.45 11.65
C GLY A 178 -3.17 -4.82 11.16
N GLU A 179 -3.77 -5.31 10.08
CA GLU A 179 -3.48 -6.64 9.54
C GLU A 179 -3.41 -6.66 8.01
N ILE A 180 -2.58 -7.57 7.49
CA ILE A 180 -2.63 -8.03 6.09
C ILE A 180 -3.08 -9.49 6.11
N ARG A 181 -4.17 -9.81 5.43
CA ARG A 181 -4.63 -11.18 5.23
C ARG A 181 -4.18 -11.72 3.89
N LEU A 182 -3.66 -12.94 3.91
CA LEU A 182 -3.30 -13.71 2.73
C LEU A 182 -4.57 -14.41 2.22
N TYR A 183 -4.90 -14.17 0.95
CA TYR A 183 -6.15 -14.61 0.34
C TYR A 183 -5.89 -15.53 -0.84
N LYS A 184 -6.50 -16.72 -0.82
CA LYS A 184 -6.42 -17.73 -1.89
C LYS A 184 -4.99 -18.06 -2.32
N MET A 185 -4.06 -18.18 -1.35
CA MET A 185 -2.66 -18.50 -1.61
C MET A 185 -2.47 -19.93 -2.12
N GLU A 186 -3.38 -20.84 -1.76
CA GLU A 186 -3.39 -22.22 -2.25
C GLU A 186 -3.47 -22.31 -3.78
N LYS A 187 -3.99 -21.27 -4.45
CA LYS A 187 -3.98 -21.19 -5.91
C LYS A 187 -2.59 -21.01 -6.52
N LEU A 188 -1.65 -20.47 -5.76
CA LEU A 188 -0.25 -20.30 -6.18
C LEU A 188 0.61 -21.53 -5.87
N GLY A 189 0.07 -22.53 -5.14
CA GLY A 189 0.78 -23.75 -4.74
C GLY A 189 0.85 -23.94 -3.22
N ASP A 190 1.19 -25.16 -2.78
CA ASP A 190 1.08 -25.59 -1.38
C ASP A 190 2.00 -24.81 -0.42
N GLN A 191 3.18 -24.36 -0.90
CA GLN A 191 4.16 -23.60 -0.11
C GLN A 191 4.09 -22.08 -0.33
N ALA A 192 3.22 -21.61 -1.24
CA ALA A 192 3.18 -20.21 -1.62
C ALA A 192 2.77 -19.28 -0.46
N GLY A 193 1.91 -19.76 0.44
CA GLY A 193 1.44 -18.97 1.59
C GLY A 193 2.58 -18.54 2.52
N GLU A 194 3.46 -19.47 2.88
CA GLU A 194 4.59 -19.19 3.79
C GLU A 194 5.63 -18.31 3.09
N LEU A 195 6.01 -18.65 1.85
CA LEU A 195 6.94 -17.84 1.07
C LEU A 195 6.46 -16.40 0.90
N CYS A 196 5.18 -16.21 0.54
CA CYS A 196 4.60 -14.87 0.42
C CYS A 196 4.59 -14.13 1.76
N LYS A 197 4.35 -14.83 2.88
CA LYS A 197 4.36 -14.24 4.22
C LYS A 197 5.76 -13.75 4.58
N GLU A 198 6.78 -14.58 4.39
CA GLU A 198 8.18 -14.23 4.61
C GLU A 198 8.60 -13.05 3.74
N TYR A 199 8.24 -13.08 2.45
CA TYR A 199 8.54 -12.01 1.50
C TYR A 199 7.91 -10.66 1.89
N LEU A 200 6.67 -10.68 2.39
CA LEU A 200 6.00 -9.46 2.87
C LEU A 200 6.65 -8.91 4.12
N ILE A 201 7.02 -9.77 5.08
CA ILE A 201 7.72 -9.34 6.30
C ILE A 201 9.08 -8.75 5.95
N TYR A 202 9.82 -9.39 5.04
CA TYR A 202 11.09 -8.91 4.52
C TYR A 202 10.96 -7.48 3.94
N ASN A 203 9.99 -7.26 3.06
CA ASN A 203 9.78 -5.93 2.45
C ASN A 203 9.18 -4.89 3.43
N LEU A 204 8.34 -5.30 4.38
CA LEU A 204 7.86 -4.43 5.45
C LEU A 204 9.02 -3.92 6.32
N LYS A 205 10.00 -4.77 6.63
CA LYS A 205 11.16 -4.36 7.44
C LYS A 205 12.05 -3.31 6.76
N LYS A 206 12.02 -3.17 5.43
CA LYS A 206 12.75 -2.11 4.71
C LYS A 206 12.30 -0.69 5.10
N PHE A 207 11.08 -0.51 5.62
CA PHE A 207 10.66 0.78 6.16
C PHE A 207 11.56 1.26 7.32
N ASN A 208 12.15 0.33 8.07
CA ASN A 208 12.98 0.63 9.25
C ASN A 208 14.31 1.32 8.86
N GLU A 209 14.76 1.17 7.61
CA GLU A 209 15.93 1.85 7.06
C GLU A 209 15.69 3.38 6.92
N GLY A 210 14.43 3.81 6.87
CA GLY A 210 14.04 5.22 6.85
C GLY A 210 14.05 5.90 5.46
N ILE A 211 14.47 5.17 4.42
CA ILE A 211 14.35 5.60 3.01
C ILE A 211 12.88 5.51 2.57
N TYR A 212 12.25 4.35 2.77
CA TYR A 212 10.83 4.18 2.50
C TYR A 212 9.99 4.87 3.58
N ARG A 213 9.00 5.66 3.14
CA ARG A 213 8.18 6.53 3.99
C ARG A 213 6.72 6.48 3.58
N LEU A 214 5.82 6.72 4.54
CA LEU A 214 4.38 6.77 4.34
C LEU A 214 3.84 8.20 4.14
N GLY A 215 2.70 8.31 3.47
CA GLY A 215 1.98 9.58 3.31
C GLY A 215 2.67 10.60 2.40
N ASN A 216 2.41 11.87 2.66
CA ASN A 216 2.82 13.01 1.85
C ASN A 216 4.00 13.75 2.50
N SER A 217 4.65 14.65 1.74
CA SER A 217 5.80 15.44 2.22
C SER A 217 7.01 14.61 2.67
N LYS A 218 7.17 13.39 2.13
CA LYS A 218 8.22 12.44 2.49
C LYS A 218 9.63 13.06 2.43
N SER A 219 9.95 13.79 1.36
CA SER A 219 11.26 14.46 1.19
C SER A 219 11.50 15.62 2.18
N ARG A 220 10.47 16.11 2.86
CA ARG A 220 10.53 17.21 3.83
C ARG A 220 10.46 16.72 5.28
N GLY A 221 10.92 15.49 5.53
CA GLY A 221 11.06 14.92 6.87
C GLY A 221 9.83 14.20 7.43
N TYR A 222 8.74 14.08 6.67
CA TYR A 222 7.52 13.43 7.14
C TYR A 222 7.49 11.94 6.82
N GLY A 223 6.69 11.20 7.59
CA GLY A 223 6.29 9.83 7.26
C GLY A 223 7.38 8.77 7.45
N ARG A 224 8.42 9.05 8.24
CA ARG A 224 9.35 8.00 8.68
C ARG A 224 8.62 7.12 9.70
N VAL A 225 8.67 5.82 9.49
CA VAL A 225 7.99 4.82 10.33
C VAL A 225 8.92 3.66 10.64
N GLU A 226 8.53 2.87 11.63
CA GLU A 226 9.21 1.66 12.07
C GLU A 226 8.17 0.56 12.24
N ILE A 227 8.41 -0.60 11.63
CA ILE A 227 7.70 -1.86 11.91
C ILE A 227 8.27 -2.46 13.18
N LEU A 228 7.40 -2.71 14.16
CA LEU A 228 7.70 -3.29 15.48
C LEU A 228 7.62 -4.82 15.47
#